data_AF-A0A3B0Z884-F1
#
_entry.id   AF-A0A3B0Z884-F1
#
_cell.length_a   1.000
_cell.length_b   1.000
_cell.length_c   1.000
_cell.angle_alpha   90.00
_cell.angle_beta   90.00
_cell.angle_gamma   90.00
#
_symmetry.space_group_name_H-M   'P 1'
#
loop_
_entity.id
_entity.type
_entity.pdbx_description
1 polymer ?
#
loop_
_entity_poly.entity_id
_entity_poly.type
_entity_poly.pdbx_seq_one_letter_code
_entity_poly.pdbx_strand_id
1 'polypeptide(L)'
;MFFLKRMLFYCTLLLTACTPPLDSEIQNSSLNTETRNSDLAVDDSAEPSLIDVNIVASETPPLLKEELPLADEDVAESEMLPLPDPIDSATPDMIMSEPEEETNAGKPSRNSGHSNNQAVNWQALIAKSSGNKYKVSTASEFNAYAAIAQPGDVILINDGVYSWGNLVVSSSGTKENPIIYTALNPGKVTFKNASILFKVTGNWNIIGGFTINDITKHLFRVSGGTDNRLTDNIINRPGNDDYGTGYLEITGNSNHTRFDHNTVIDGKAIIRVNVSNLNSFPQDVRIDNNTFRGAILKDAPGKRVIMAVLQVGQGNYYSGLIKDSKKRAALLKALTELEVRTVFEYNTIENFNGNTQETVSNKSSYNIYRYNKFINSNGGISLRHGDYNQVYGNSWKGGSGPESIFIKGSYNVVANNIIDRPNGRGGISESMWGFRPDNPFKNITPRTGNNIIAHNTIIATRKDKWVFRVGYASGGSKEPIIESIYVNNIIMGEAQQLFDYRPAGCSGCVITNNLYYAKGGNIPGSGYDYDQNPFLGDPRLNDYLPTESSALVIDQASSLVLDSVGVDFLGENRKKREKPDLGAVEL
;
A
#
# COMPACT_ATOMS: atom_id res chain seq x y z
N MET A 1 -29.52 45.40 -43.77
CA MET A 1 -28.25 45.39 -44.53
C MET A 1 -27.49 46.67 -44.20
N PHE A 2 -26.35 46.57 -43.48
CA PHE A 2 -25.28 47.57 -43.26
C PHE A 2 -25.65 48.95 -42.64
N PHE A 3 -25.21 49.26 -41.39
CA PHE A 3 -23.91 49.85 -40.95
C PHE A 3 -23.78 51.38 -41.24
N LEU A 4 -23.05 52.23 -40.50
CA LEU A 4 -22.46 52.25 -39.14
C LEU A 4 -21.85 53.67 -38.94
N LYS A 5 -21.77 54.25 -37.72
CA LYS A 5 -21.01 55.52 -37.48
C LYS A 5 -20.57 55.76 -36.02
N ARG A 6 -19.27 56.08 -35.84
CA ARG A 6 -18.67 57.12 -34.94
C ARG A 6 -18.77 56.98 -33.39
N MET A 7 -17.99 57.68 -32.55
CA MET A 7 -16.58 58.20 -32.56
C MET A 7 -16.21 58.76 -31.16
N LEU A 8 -14.96 58.53 -30.71
CA LEU A 8 -14.01 59.38 -29.95
C LEU A 8 -14.44 60.44 -28.86
N PHE A 9 -13.71 60.39 -27.71
CA PHE A 9 -12.97 61.48 -26.97
C PHE A 9 -13.46 62.22 -25.68
N TYR A 10 -12.42 62.60 -24.89
CA TYR A 10 -12.21 63.72 -23.92
C TYR A 10 -12.23 63.54 -22.37
N CYS A 11 -11.28 64.24 -21.73
CA CYS A 11 -10.97 64.32 -20.28
C CYS A 11 -11.52 65.61 -19.60
N THR A 12 -11.52 65.69 -18.25
CA THR A 12 -10.71 66.64 -17.41
C THR A 12 -11.27 66.89 -15.97
N LEU A 13 -10.34 66.99 -15.00
CA LEU A 13 -10.35 67.44 -13.58
C LEU A 13 -11.55 68.22 -12.96
N LEU A 14 -11.73 68.05 -11.62
CA LEU A 14 -11.73 69.15 -10.63
C LEU A 14 -11.57 68.66 -9.16
N LEU A 15 -11.11 69.56 -8.27
CA LEU A 15 -10.77 69.36 -6.86
C LEU A 15 -11.70 70.16 -5.94
N THR A 16 -11.98 69.67 -4.73
CA THR A 16 -12.14 70.52 -3.52
C THR A 16 -11.98 69.75 -2.21
N ALA A 17 -11.97 70.45 -1.06
CA ALA A 17 -11.36 69.98 0.19
C ALA A 17 -11.96 70.63 1.46
N CYS A 18 -12.05 69.90 2.59
CA CYS A 18 -12.17 70.45 3.96
C CYS A 18 -11.84 69.41 5.07
N THR A 19 -11.53 69.89 6.29
CA THR A 19 -10.87 69.14 7.40
C THR A 19 -11.70 69.16 8.73
N PRO A 20 -11.18 68.93 9.96
CA PRO A 20 -11.75 67.92 10.90
C PRO A 20 -12.36 68.54 12.20
N PRO A 21 -12.74 67.74 13.24
CA PRO A 21 -11.79 67.49 14.35
C PRO A 21 -11.92 66.14 15.13
N LEU A 22 -10.87 65.84 15.93
CA LEU A 22 -10.72 65.18 17.27
C LEU A 22 -11.94 64.39 17.89
N ASP A 23 -11.81 63.31 18.68
CA ASP A 23 -10.66 62.77 19.45
C ASP A 23 -10.86 61.30 19.94
N SER A 24 -9.85 60.75 20.64
CA SER A 24 -9.86 59.56 21.55
C SER A 24 -9.66 58.10 21.03
N GLU A 25 -8.40 57.66 21.11
CA GLU A 25 -7.87 56.48 21.82
C GLU A 25 -8.27 54.99 21.55
N ILE A 26 -7.22 54.22 21.19
CA ILE A 26 -6.83 52.88 21.70
C ILE A 26 -7.62 51.63 21.25
N GLN A 27 -7.13 50.91 20.22
CA GLN A 27 -6.36 49.65 20.38
C GLN A 27 -5.77 49.11 19.05
N ASN A 28 -4.67 48.36 19.16
CA ASN A 28 -3.94 47.75 18.04
C ASN A 28 -4.63 46.51 17.46
N SER A 29 -4.80 46.46 16.13
CA SER A 29 -4.27 45.36 15.31
C SER A 29 -4.39 45.69 13.83
N SER A 30 -3.26 45.91 13.14
CA SER A 30 -3.24 46.15 11.70
C SER A 30 -3.50 44.85 10.92
N LEU A 31 -4.63 44.78 10.21
CA LEU A 31 -4.71 43.96 9.01
C LEU A 31 -3.67 44.46 8.00
N ASN A 32 -3.01 43.55 7.31
CA ASN A 32 -2.51 43.81 5.97
C ASN A 32 -3.18 42.84 5.00
N THR A 33 -3.82 43.41 3.99
CA THR A 33 -4.50 42.71 2.91
C THR A 33 -3.51 42.33 1.82
N GLU A 34 -3.46 41.07 1.42
CA GLU A 34 -2.91 40.70 0.10
C GLU A 34 -3.87 39.86 -0.73
N THR A 35 -4.18 40.44 -1.88
CA THR A 35 -4.65 39.91 -3.16
C THR A 35 -4.77 38.39 -3.35
N ARG A 36 -5.95 37.96 -3.81
CA ARG A 36 -6.15 36.69 -4.52
C ARG A 36 -5.51 36.73 -5.92
N ASN A 37 -4.80 35.65 -6.27
CA ASN A 37 -4.44 35.07 -7.57
C ASN A 37 -3.09 34.35 -7.34
N SER A 38 -2.75 33.20 -7.91
CA SER A 38 -3.42 32.27 -8.83
C SER A 38 -2.72 30.90 -8.72
N ASP A 39 -3.32 29.85 -9.28
CA ASP A 39 -2.73 28.56 -9.66
C ASP A 39 -1.32 28.18 -9.15
N LEU A 40 -1.27 27.17 -8.27
CA LEU A 40 -0.09 26.32 -8.12
C LEU A 40 -0.45 24.88 -8.53
N ALA A 41 0.06 24.48 -9.69
CA ALA A 41 0.12 23.10 -10.10
C ALA A 41 0.89 22.28 -9.05
N VAL A 42 0.45 21.04 -8.81
CA VAL A 42 1.24 20.10 -8.01
C VAL A 42 2.44 19.69 -8.86
N ASP A 43 3.61 20.22 -8.50
CA ASP A 43 4.87 19.82 -9.08
C ASP A 43 5.24 18.40 -8.60
N ASP A 44 5.09 17.44 -9.51
CA ASP A 44 5.32 16.01 -9.30
C ASP A 44 6.78 15.60 -9.58
N SER A 45 7.71 16.56 -9.66
CA SER A 45 9.13 16.35 -10.02
C SER A 45 10.10 16.20 -8.84
N ALA A 46 9.62 16.36 -7.59
CA ALA A 46 10.46 16.29 -6.39
C ALA A 46 10.83 14.84 -5.98
N GLU A 47 11.75 14.20 -6.72
CA GLU A 47 12.62 13.17 -6.12
C GLU A 47 13.44 13.84 -4.98
N PRO A 48 13.53 13.24 -3.77
CA PRO A 48 14.32 13.85 -2.69
C PRO A 48 15.81 13.87 -3.06
N SER A 49 16.37 15.07 -3.14
CA SER A 49 17.77 15.28 -3.49
C SER A 49 18.72 14.59 -2.50
N LEU A 50 19.68 13.84 -3.05
CA LEU A 50 20.80 13.32 -2.27
C LEU A 50 21.64 14.49 -1.77
N ILE A 51 21.84 14.56 -0.45
CA ILE A 51 22.83 15.45 0.19
C ILE A 51 24.02 14.60 0.58
N ASP A 52 25.22 15.01 0.14
CA ASP A 52 26.47 14.37 0.53
C ASP A 52 26.67 14.44 2.05
N VAL A 53 26.77 13.27 2.69
CA VAL A 53 27.17 13.17 4.09
C VAL A 53 28.68 13.02 4.15
N ASN A 54 29.38 14.12 4.45
CA ASN A 54 30.78 14.08 4.86
C ASN A 54 30.89 13.29 6.18
N ILE A 55 31.27 12.01 6.09
CA ILE A 55 31.63 11.21 7.26
C ILE A 55 33.08 11.56 7.61
N VAL A 56 33.25 12.27 8.73
CA VAL A 56 34.56 12.44 9.37
C VAL A 56 35.03 11.07 9.83
N ALA A 57 36.17 10.61 9.32
CA ALA A 57 36.75 9.32 9.69
C ALA A 57 37.25 9.35 11.13
N SER A 58 36.73 8.46 11.98
CA SER A 58 37.36 8.08 13.24
C SER A 58 38.17 6.80 13.02
N GLU A 59 39.43 6.81 13.46
CA GLU A 59 40.42 5.78 13.16
C GLU A 59 40.08 4.41 13.76
N THR A 60 40.33 3.33 12.99
CA THR A 60 40.45 1.96 13.49
C THR A 60 41.61 1.23 12.78
N PRO A 61 42.29 0.26 13.43
CA PRO A 61 43.67 -0.13 13.09
C PRO A 61 43.77 -1.12 11.92
N PRO A 62 44.98 -1.34 11.36
CA PRO A 62 45.18 -2.17 10.18
C PRO A 62 45.04 -3.67 10.48
N LEU A 63 44.37 -4.40 9.59
CA LEU A 63 44.39 -5.86 9.53
C LEU A 63 45.13 -6.32 8.26
N LEU A 64 45.75 -7.49 8.38
CA LEU A 64 46.77 -7.98 7.45
C LEU A 64 46.22 -8.27 6.05
N LYS A 65 47.09 -8.07 5.04
CA LYS A 65 46.94 -8.71 3.74
C LYS A 65 47.33 -10.19 3.84
N GLU A 66 46.44 -11.08 3.44
CA GLU A 66 46.82 -12.35 2.83
C GLU A 66 46.30 -12.36 1.39
N GLU A 67 47.23 -12.52 0.44
CA GLU A 67 46.94 -12.71 -0.97
C GLU A 67 46.92 -14.22 -1.26
N LEU A 68 45.84 -14.71 -1.88
CA LEU A 68 45.80 -16.04 -2.50
C LEU A 68 45.13 -15.94 -3.89
N PRO A 69 45.48 -16.85 -4.82
CA PRO A 69 45.90 -16.39 -6.14
C PRO A 69 44.81 -16.43 -7.22
N LEU A 70 45.07 -15.66 -8.28
CA LEU A 70 44.42 -15.83 -9.58
C LEU A 70 44.87 -17.18 -10.19
N ALA A 71 43.90 -17.95 -10.67
CA ALA A 71 44.13 -19.02 -11.64
C ALA A 71 43.50 -18.58 -12.96
N ASP A 72 44.33 -18.42 -13.99
CA ASP A 72 43.87 -18.37 -15.37
C ASP A 72 43.45 -19.78 -15.81
N GLU A 73 42.30 -19.93 -16.47
CA GLU A 73 42.11 -21.00 -17.44
C GLU A 73 41.03 -20.63 -18.48
N ASP A 74 41.49 -20.55 -19.73
CA ASP A 74 40.82 -20.67 -21.02
C ASP A 74 39.39 -20.15 -21.27
N VAL A 75 39.34 -19.15 -22.16
CA VAL A 75 38.14 -18.74 -22.90
C VAL A 75 37.82 -19.80 -23.97
N ALA A 76 36.89 -20.71 -23.67
CA ALA A 76 36.17 -21.47 -24.67
C ALA A 76 34.94 -20.67 -25.14
N GLU A 77 34.91 -20.26 -26.41
CA GLU A 77 33.68 -19.77 -27.03
C GLU A 77 32.63 -20.89 -27.03
N SER A 78 31.56 -20.71 -26.28
CA SER A 78 30.36 -21.54 -26.39
C SER A 78 29.29 -20.74 -27.11
N GLU A 79 28.71 -21.36 -28.14
CA GLU A 79 27.73 -20.74 -29.03
C GLU A 79 26.51 -20.25 -28.24
N MET A 80 26.02 -19.04 -28.58
CA MET A 80 24.73 -18.58 -28.06
C MET A 80 23.63 -19.52 -28.53
N LEU A 81 23.13 -20.36 -27.62
CA LEU A 81 21.88 -21.09 -27.83
C LEU A 81 20.79 -20.07 -28.19
N PRO A 82 19.98 -20.33 -29.23
CA PRO A 82 18.95 -19.39 -29.65
C PRO A 82 17.94 -19.17 -28.51
N LEU A 83 17.47 -17.92 -28.41
CA LEU A 83 16.34 -17.58 -27.55
C LEU A 83 15.16 -18.51 -27.90
N PRO A 84 14.48 -19.13 -26.91
CA PRO A 84 13.27 -19.88 -27.20
C PRO A 84 12.23 -18.94 -27.81
N ASP A 85 11.52 -19.45 -28.82
CA ASP A 85 10.43 -18.74 -29.49
C ASP A 85 9.36 -18.27 -28.49
N PRO A 86 8.63 -17.17 -28.79
CA PRO A 86 7.62 -16.64 -27.89
C PRO A 86 6.57 -17.71 -27.59
N ILE A 87 6.41 -18.02 -26.30
CA ILE A 87 5.35 -18.92 -25.82
C ILE A 87 4.00 -18.32 -26.22
N ASP A 88 3.17 -19.20 -26.78
CA ASP A 88 1.85 -18.88 -27.32
C ASP A 88 0.96 -18.15 -26.29
N SER A 89 0.05 -17.31 -26.79
CA SER A 89 -0.77 -16.41 -26.00
C SER A 89 -1.84 -17.13 -25.18
N ALA A 90 -1.43 -17.74 -24.07
CA ALA A 90 -2.31 -18.10 -22.96
C ALA A 90 -2.28 -16.98 -21.92
N THR A 91 -3.35 -16.17 -21.89
CA THR A 91 -3.63 -15.31 -20.72
C THR A 91 -3.74 -16.20 -19.48
N PRO A 92 -2.99 -15.94 -18.39
CA PRO A 92 -3.23 -16.65 -17.15
C PRO A 92 -4.64 -16.36 -16.67
N ASP A 93 -5.44 -17.40 -16.41
CA ASP A 93 -6.79 -17.28 -15.84
C ASP A 93 -6.70 -16.80 -14.38
N MET A 94 -6.47 -15.49 -14.22
CA MET A 94 -6.45 -14.75 -12.95
C MET A 94 -7.88 -14.51 -12.45
N ILE A 95 -8.62 -15.60 -12.22
CA ILE A 95 -9.95 -15.57 -11.64
C ILE A 95 -9.81 -15.20 -10.17
N MET A 96 -10.54 -14.17 -9.73
CA MET A 96 -10.75 -13.94 -8.29
C MET A 96 -11.80 -14.91 -7.75
N SER A 97 -11.40 -16.18 -7.61
CA SER A 97 -12.20 -17.23 -7.00
C SER A 97 -11.84 -17.40 -5.53
N GLU A 98 -12.85 -17.62 -4.69
CA GLU A 98 -12.64 -18.34 -3.44
C GLU A 98 -12.38 -19.83 -3.76
N PRO A 99 -11.60 -20.56 -2.95
CA PRO A 99 -11.55 -22.01 -3.05
C PRO A 99 -12.95 -22.58 -2.78
N GLU A 100 -13.39 -23.54 -3.60
CA GLU A 100 -14.72 -24.13 -3.51
C GLU A 100 -14.95 -24.85 -2.17
N GLU A 101 -16.01 -24.48 -1.44
CA GLU A 101 -16.59 -25.31 -0.37
C GLU A 101 -18.00 -25.76 -0.77
N GLU A 102 -18.27 -27.06 -0.66
CA GLU A 102 -19.57 -27.66 -0.97
C GLU A 102 -20.69 -27.12 -0.07
N THR A 103 -21.86 -26.93 -0.67
CA THR A 103 -23.01 -26.30 -0.02
C THR A 103 -23.66 -27.15 1.06
N ASN A 104 -24.00 -26.55 2.20
CA ASN A 104 -25.29 -26.86 2.83
C ASN A 104 -25.95 -25.65 3.51
N ALA A 105 -27.28 -25.67 3.59
CA ALA A 105 -28.10 -24.47 3.80
C ALA A 105 -28.34 -24.11 5.27
N GLY A 106 -28.35 -22.81 5.57
CA GLY A 106 -28.76 -22.24 6.86
C GLY A 106 -27.98 -20.97 7.22
N LYS A 107 -28.62 -19.79 7.17
CA LYS A 107 -28.07 -18.56 7.78
C LYS A 107 -28.10 -18.75 9.31
N PRO A 108 -26.95 -18.63 9.98
CA PRO A 108 -26.61 -17.37 10.65
C PRO A 108 -25.18 -16.89 10.37
N SER A 109 -24.82 -15.74 10.96
CA SER A 109 -23.55 -15.00 10.82
C SER A 109 -22.34 -15.81 10.34
N ARG A 110 -21.97 -15.64 9.06
CA ARG A 110 -20.76 -16.25 8.49
C ARG A 110 -19.51 -15.51 8.96
N ASN A 111 -19.00 -15.95 10.10
CA ASN A 111 -17.59 -15.87 10.42
C ASN A 111 -16.83 -16.51 9.24
N SER A 112 -15.90 -15.81 8.60
CA SER A 112 -15.21 -16.32 7.40
C SER A 112 -14.47 -17.62 7.73
N GLY A 113 -14.73 -18.68 6.94
CA GLY A 113 -14.39 -20.08 7.22
C GLY A 113 -12.90 -20.44 7.25
N HIS A 114 -12.01 -19.47 7.42
CA HIS A 114 -10.58 -19.71 7.54
C HIS A 114 -10.25 -20.13 8.98
N SER A 115 -10.07 -21.43 9.19
CA SER A 115 -9.78 -22.06 10.49
C SER A 115 -8.51 -21.56 11.23
N ASN A 116 -7.71 -20.69 10.59
CA ASN A 116 -6.49 -20.08 11.14
C ASN A 116 -6.57 -18.53 11.23
N ASN A 117 -7.69 -17.89 10.92
CA ASN A 117 -7.86 -16.42 11.01
C ASN A 117 -8.24 -15.91 12.42
N GLN A 118 -8.25 -16.77 13.43
CA GLN A 118 -8.51 -16.40 14.81
C GLN A 118 -7.21 -16.05 15.55
N ALA A 119 -7.31 -15.17 16.56
CA ALA A 119 -6.24 -14.85 17.48
C ALA A 119 -5.74 -16.10 18.22
N VAL A 120 -4.46 -16.11 18.60
CA VAL A 120 -3.86 -17.29 19.27
C VAL A 120 -4.42 -17.48 20.67
N ASN A 121 -5.04 -18.63 20.92
CA ASN A 121 -5.30 -19.10 22.28
C ASN A 121 -4.02 -19.71 22.86
N TRP A 122 -3.19 -18.88 23.51
CA TRP A 122 -1.92 -19.31 24.09
C TRP A 122 -2.05 -20.46 25.08
N GLN A 123 -3.10 -20.47 25.91
CA GLN A 123 -3.32 -21.55 26.88
C GLN A 123 -3.55 -22.89 26.18
N ALA A 124 -4.39 -22.93 25.16
CA ALA A 124 -4.63 -24.14 24.37
C ALA A 124 -3.39 -24.57 23.57
N LEU A 125 -2.64 -23.60 23.01
CA LEU A 125 -1.41 -23.86 22.24
C LEU A 125 -0.30 -24.46 23.13
N ILE A 126 -0.08 -23.87 24.31
CA ILE A 126 0.87 -24.38 25.33
C ILE A 126 0.37 -25.69 25.96
N ALA A 127 -0.95 -25.94 26.03
CA ALA A 127 -1.47 -27.22 26.49
C ALA A 127 -1.26 -28.34 25.45
N LYS A 128 -1.30 -28.02 24.15
CA LYS A 128 -1.11 -28.97 23.03
C LYS A 128 0.37 -29.24 22.71
N SER A 129 1.30 -28.36 23.10
CA SER A 129 2.73 -28.52 22.86
C SER A 129 3.28 -29.85 23.42
N SER A 130 3.93 -30.65 22.57
CA SER A 130 4.44 -31.98 22.90
C SER A 130 5.83 -31.99 23.55
N GLY A 131 6.57 -30.87 23.47
CA GLY A 131 7.94 -30.75 23.93
C GLY A 131 8.12 -30.20 25.35
N ASN A 132 9.37 -29.88 25.67
CA ASN A 132 9.82 -29.32 26.93
C ASN A 132 9.32 -27.88 27.13
N LYS A 133 9.20 -27.45 28.39
CA LYS A 133 8.74 -26.11 28.76
C LYS A 133 9.83 -25.40 29.56
N TYR A 134 10.61 -24.58 28.88
CA TYR A 134 11.73 -23.83 29.45
C TYR A 134 11.26 -22.49 29.99
N LYS A 135 11.42 -22.25 31.30
CA LYS A 135 11.14 -20.94 31.90
C LYS A 135 12.42 -20.11 31.92
N VAL A 136 12.35 -18.85 31.47
CA VAL A 136 13.52 -17.96 31.37
C VAL A 136 13.28 -16.61 32.04
N SER A 137 14.32 -16.09 32.70
CA SER A 137 14.31 -14.81 33.43
C SER A 137 15.38 -13.84 32.93
N THR A 138 16.20 -14.24 31.96
CA THR A 138 17.27 -13.45 31.34
C THR A 138 17.34 -13.70 29.83
N ALA A 139 17.88 -12.72 29.08
CA ALA A 139 18.15 -12.89 27.65
C ALA A 139 19.17 -14.01 27.36
N SER A 140 20.09 -14.29 28.31
CA SER A 140 21.07 -15.36 28.17
C SER A 140 20.43 -16.74 28.27
N GLU A 141 19.50 -16.94 29.22
CA GLU A 141 18.71 -18.18 29.30
C GLU A 141 17.82 -18.33 28.07
N PHE A 142 17.14 -17.26 27.63
CA PHE A 142 16.35 -17.28 26.39
C PHE A 142 17.19 -17.78 25.21
N ASN A 143 18.35 -17.17 24.96
CA ASN A 143 19.20 -17.54 23.83
C ASN A 143 19.79 -18.94 23.98
N ALA A 144 20.13 -19.38 25.20
CA ALA A 144 20.63 -20.73 25.45
C ALA A 144 19.58 -21.81 25.14
N TYR A 145 18.33 -21.62 25.58
CA TYR A 145 17.25 -22.57 25.28
C TYR A 145 16.77 -22.47 23.83
N ALA A 146 16.67 -21.27 23.25
CA ALA A 146 16.27 -21.06 21.85
C ALA A 146 17.28 -21.63 20.83
N ALA A 147 18.52 -21.88 21.24
CA ALA A 147 19.55 -22.53 20.41
C ALA A 147 19.51 -24.06 20.45
N ILE A 148 18.86 -24.67 21.44
CA ILE A 148 18.75 -26.13 21.60
C ILE A 148 17.32 -26.66 21.46
N ALA A 149 16.32 -25.77 21.42
CA ALA A 149 14.91 -26.12 21.34
C ALA A 149 14.60 -27.03 20.15
N GLN A 150 13.78 -28.04 20.40
CA GLN A 150 13.32 -29.05 19.45
C GLN A 150 11.85 -28.81 19.06
N PRO A 151 11.36 -29.37 17.94
CA PRO A 151 9.96 -29.25 17.54
C PRO A 151 8.97 -29.58 18.66
N GLY A 152 8.05 -28.65 18.94
CA GLY A 152 7.05 -28.75 20.01
C GLY A 152 7.48 -28.20 21.37
N ASP A 153 8.72 -27.75 21.54
CA ASP A 153 9.18 -27.07 22.76
C ASP A 153 8.53 -25.68 22.94
N VAL A 154 8.49 -25.22 24.19
CA VAL A 154 7.96 -23.90 24.58
C VAL A 154 8.98 -23.15 25.44
N ILE A 155 9.33 -21.94 25.01
CA ILE A 155 10.13 -20.98 25.76
C ILE A 155 9.16 -19.98 26.40
N LEU A 156 9.03 -20.05 27.73
CA LEU A 156 8.15 -19.25 28.57
C LEU A 156 8.95 -18.17 29.31
N ILE A 157 8.77 -16.92 28.90
CA ILE A 157 9.42 -15.78 29.53
C ILE A 157 8.66 -15.40 30.80
N ASN A 158 9.33 -15.40 31.95
CA ASN A 158 8.72 -15.00 33.23
C ASN A 158 8.20 -13.55 33.18
N ASP A 159 7.17 -13.25 33.98
CA ASP A 159 6.55 -11.92 34.06
C ASP A 159 7.58 -10.83 34.42
N GLY A 160 7.57 -9.70 33.71
CA GLY A 160 8.55 -8.65 33.95
C GLY A 160 8.62 -7.57 32.88
N VAL A 161 9.48 -6.58 33.14
CA VAL A 161 9.79 -5.47 32.23
C VAL A 161 11.28 -5.51 31.89
N TYR A 162 11.59 -5.75 30.63
CA TYR A 162 12.93 -6.12 30.16
C TYR A 162 13.47 -5.14 29.12
N SER A 163 14.73 -4.72 29.29
CA SER A 163 15.49 -4.01 28.26
C SER A 163 16.34 -4.98 27.42
N TRP A 164 15.83 -6.18 27.13
CA TRP A 164 16.54 -7.21 26.35
C TRP A 164 16.56 -6.85 24.87
N GLY A 165 17.59 -7.32 24.17
CA GLY A 165 17.70 -7.26 22.72
C GLY A 165 18.62 -8.36 22.21
N ASN A 166 18.61 -8.59 20.90
CA ASN A 166 19.27 -9.72 20.25
C ASN A 166 18.82 -11.08 20.82
N LEU A 167 17.51 -11.26 20.98
CA LEU A 167 16.87 -12.56 21.21
C LEU A 167 16.93 -13.35 19.89
N VAL A 168 17.65 -14.47 19.88
CA VAL A 168 17.91 -15.26 18.67
C VAL A 168 16.97 -16.47 18.64
N VAL A 169 16.19 -16.58 17.57
CA VAL A 169 15.30 -17.70 17.29
C VAL A 169 15.86 -18.44 16.07
N SER A 170 16.77 -19.37 16.36
CA SER A 170 17.53 -20.13 15.34
C SER A 170 17.10 -21.58 15.18
N SER A 171 16.51 -22.20 16.22
CA SER A 171 15.91 -23.53 16.11
C SER A 171 14.69 -23.54 15.18
N SER A 172 14.42 -24.71 14.61
CA SER A 172 13.28 -24.93 13.71
C SER A 172 12.32 -25.96 14.28
N GLY A 173 11.03 -25.63 14.30
CA GLY A 173 9.94 -26.56 14.57
C GLY A 173 9.51 -27.33 13.32
N THR A 174 8.33 -27.95 13.39
CA THR A 174 7.59 -28.43 12.20
C THR A 174 6.19 -27.83 12.16
N LYS A 175 5.47 -28.05 11.06
CA LYS A 175 4.06 -27.67 10.89
C LYS A 175 3.14 -28.23 11.99
N GLU A 176 3.40 -29.46 12.42
CA GLU A 176 2.65 -30.18 13.45
C GLU A 176 3.10 -29.79 14.86
N ASN A 177 4.40 -29.54 15.03
CA ASN A 177 5.06 -29.26 16.30
C ASN A 177 5.93 -27.98 16.17
N PRO A 178 5.32 -26.79 16.08
CA PRO A 178 6.06 -25.52 16.05
C PRO A 178 6.73 -25.26 17.40
N ILE A 179 7.81 -24.47 17.40
CA ILE A 179 8.44 -24.01 18.64
C ILE A 179 7.77 -22.69 19.07
N ILE A 180 7.36 -22.61 20.34
CA ILE A 180 6.54 -21.51 20.85
C ILE A 180 7.38 -20.61 21.76
N TYR A 181 7.41 -19.31 21.49
CA TYR A 181 8.11 -18.30 22.27
C TYR A 181 7.10 -17.27 22.77
N THR A 182 6.77 -17.31 24.06
CA THR A 182 5.71 -16.48 24.63
C THR A 182 5.95 -16.16 26.11
N ALA A 183 5.10 -15.32 26.69
CA ALA A 183 5.12 -15.02 28.11
C ALA A 183 4.56 -16.20 28.92
N LEU A 184 5.09 -16.43 30.12
CA LEU A 184 4.53 -17.40 31.08
C LEU A 184 3.06 -17.07 31.38
N ASN A 185 2.75 -15.78 31.53
CA ASN A 185 1.40 -15.25 31.53
C ASN A 185 1.28 -14.22 30.37
N PRO A 186 0.53 -14.51 29.28
CA PRO A 186 0.35 -13.58 28.15
C PRO A 186 0.00 -12.15 28.59
N GLY A 187 0.67 -11.17 27.98
CA GLY A 187 0.53 -9.75 28.32
C GLY A 187 1.25 -9.29 29.61
N LYS A 188 1.90 -10.18 30.37
CA LYS A 188 2.70 -9.82 31.58
C LYS A 188 4.19 -9.61 31.31
N VAL A 189 4.64 -9.80 30.08
CA VAL A 189 6.00 -9.52 29.63
C VAL A 189 6.01 -8.24 28.79
N THR A 190 6.84 -7.29 29.20
CA THR A 190 7.06 -6.02 28.49
C THR A 190 8.52 -5.90 28.05
N PHE A 191 8.76 -5.73 26.75
CA PHE A 191 10.07 -5.32 26.23
C PHE A 191 10.14 -3.80 26.04
N LYS A 192 11.30 -3.19 26.26
CA LYS A 192 11.51 -1.74 26.05
C LYS A 192 12.89 -1.41 25.48
N ASN A 193 12.95 -0.36 24.65
CA ASN A 193 14.18 0.34 24.23
C ASN A 193 15.25 -0.50 23.51
N ALA A 194 14.92 -1.71 23.03
CA ALA A 194 15.89 -2.51 22.28
C ALA A 194 16.11 -1.92 20.89
N SER A 195 17.34 -1.98 20.37
CA SER A 195 17.56 -1.62 18.95
C SER A 195 17.08 -2.75 18.03
N ILE A 196 17.53 -3.97 18.28
CA ILE A 196 17.00 -5.19 17.66
C ILE A 196 16.47 -6.07 18.78
N LEU A 197 15.17 -6.39 18.77
CA LEU A 197 14.58 -7.30 19.76
C LEU A 197 14.78 -8.74 19.33
N PHE A 198 14.07 -9.21 18.31
CA PHE A 198 14.16 -10.60 17.81
C PHE A 198 14.92 -10.70 16.48
N LYS A 199 15.79 -11.70 16.37
CA LYS A 199 16.42 -12.18 15.14
C LYS A 199 15.91 -13.58 14.86
N VAL A 200 15.14 -13.76 13.79
CA VAL A 200 14.48 -15.02 13.45
C VAL A 200 15.15 -15.61 12.21
N THR A 201 15.77 -16.78 12.37
CA THR A 201 16.48 -17.49 11.29
C THR A 201 16.06 -18.96 11.16
N GLY A 202 15.43 -19.54 12.19
CA GLY A 202 14.82 -20.86 12.13
C GLY A 202 13.41 -20.84 11.53
N ASN A 203 12.81 -22.03 11.39
CA ASN A 203 11.52 -22.24 10.72
C ASN A 203 10.42 -22.68 11.68
N TRP A 204 9.15 -22.50 11.32
CA TRP A 204 7.99 -23.00 12.10
C TRP A 204 7.99 -22.55 13.57
N ASN A 205 8.35 -21.28 13.82
CA ASN A 205 8.30 -20.69 15.16
C ASN A 205 7.03 -19.83 15.31
N ILE A 206 6.42 -19.86 16.50
CA ILE A 206 5.31 -18.97 16.88
C ILE A 206 5.81 -18.05 17.99
N ILE A 207 5.85 -16.74 17.74
CA ILE A 207 6.42 -15.73 18.64
C ILE A 207 5.35 -14.67 18.96
N GLY A 208 5.03 -14.47 20.24
CA GLY A 208 3.94 -13.56 20.60
C GLY A 208 3.50 -13.52 22.06
N GLY A 209 2.45 -12.72 22.33
CA GLY A 209 1.88 -12.54 23.67
C GLY A 209 2.57 -11.44 24.49
N PHE A 210 3.22 -10.48 23.84
CA PHE A 210 4.08 -9.47 24.46
C PHE A 210 3.54 -8.03 24.33
N THR A 211 3.87 -7.19 25.33
CA THR A 211 3.89 -5.73 25.13
C THR A 211 5.30 -5.30 24.75
N ILE A 212 5.45 -4.46 23.73
CA ILE A 212 6.75 -4.08 23.17
C ILE A 212 6.76 -2.57 22.95
N ASN A 213 7.70 -1.87 23.60
CA ASN A 213 7.76 -0.41 23.63
C ASN A 213 9.06 0.14 23.04
N ASP A 214 8.97 1.18 22.20
CA ASP A 214 10.08 2.04 21.79
C ASP A 214 11.31 1.28 21.24
N ILE A 215 11.06 0.27 20.42
CA ILE A 215 12.10 -0.45 19.67
C ILE A 215 12.69 0.49 18.62
N THR A 216 14.00 0.68 18.58
CA THR A 216 14.60 1.73 17.73
C THR A 216 14.99 1.31 16.32
N LYS A 217 15.04 0.01 16.00
CA LYS A 217 15.36 -0.47 14.64
C LYS A 217 14.51 -1.64 14.16
N HIS A 218 14.70 -2.84 14.72
CA HIS A 218 13.98 -4.05 14.30
C HIS A 218 13.33 -4.73 15.51
N LEU A 219 12.00 -4.78 15.53
CA LEU A 219 11.24 -5.59 16.48
C LEU A 219 11.34 -7.07 16.10
N PHE A 220 11.10 -7.38 14.83
CA PHE A 220 11.43 -8.66 14.21
C PHE A 220 12.32 -8.41 12.99
N ARG A 221 13.49 -9.04 12.97
CA ARG A 221 14.28 -9.24 11.75
C ARG A 221 14.21 -10.71 11.38
N VAL A 222 13.41 -11.04 10.37
CA VAL A 222 13.30 -12.40 9.83
C VAL A 222 14.24 -12.49 8.63
N SER A 223 15.22 -13.37 8.69
CA SER A 223 16.25 -13.49 7.65
C SER A 223 16.61 -14.95 7.37
N GLY A 224 16.01 -15.50 6.32
CA GLY A 224 16.19 -16.88 5.85
C GLY A 224 15.28 -17.93 6.49
N GLY A 225 14.66 -17.64 7.64
CA GLY A 225 13.72 -18.55 8.31
C GLY A 225 12.31 -18.50 7.71
N THR A 226 11.69 -19.66 7.48
CA THR A 226 10.37 -19.81 6.83
C THR A 226 9.24 -20.20 7.80
N ASP A 227 7.99 -20.03 7.36
CA ASP A 227 6.79 -20.57 8.05
C ASP A 227 6.62 -20.06 9.50
N ASN A 228 7.16 -18.88 9.80
CA ASN A 228 7.16 -18.28 11.13
C ASN A 228 5.91 -17.41 11.36
N ARG A 229 5.26 -17.51 12.52
CA ARG A 229 4.10 -16.69 12.93
C ARG A 229 4.46 -15.69 14.03
N LEU A 230 4.20 -14.41 13.77
CA LEU A 230 4.55 -13.27 14.61
C LEU A 230 3.26 -12.56 15.05
N THR A 231 2.78 -12.83 16.26
CA THR A 231 1.34 -12.66 16.56
C THR A 231 1.02 -12.19 17.97
N ASP A 232 -0.16 -11.59 18.16
CA ASP A 232 -0.70 -11.16 19.47
C ASP A 232 0.29 -10.31 20.28
N ASN A 233 0.81 -9.25 19.66
CA ASN A 233 1.68 -8.26 20.31
C ASN A 233 1.02 -6.88 20.35
N ILE A 234 1.19 -6.19 21.49
CA ILE A 234 0.89 -4.75 21.62
C ILE A 234 2.20 -4.00 21.42
N ILE A 235 2.32 -3.27 20.32
CA ILE A 235 3.56 -2.69 19.82
C ILE A 235 3.45 -1.17 19.82
N ASN A 236 4.09 -0.50 20.77
CA ASN A 236 4.03 0.95 20.94
C ASN A 236 5.30 1.62 20.41
N ARG A 237 5.12 2.59 19.51
CA ARG A 237 6.15 3.45 18.93
C ARG A 237 7.37 2.72 18.33
N PRO A 238 7.18 1.64 17.55
CA PRO A 238 8.28 0.87 16.96
C PRO A 238 8.97 1.65 15.82
N GLY A 239 10.27 1.39 15.66
CA GLY A 239 11.14 2.02 14.68
C GLY A 239 11.76 3.34 15.16
N ASN A 240 12.54 3.92 14.28
CA ASN A 240 13.05 5.29 14.32
C ASN A 240 12.62 6.01 13.04
N ASP A 241 12.62 7.34 13.07
CA ASP A 241 12.23 8.19 11.92
C ASP A 241 13.26 8.13 10.74
N ASP A 242 14.19 7.16 10.75
CA ASP A 242 15.18 6.91 9.70
C ASP A 242 14.65 5.87 8.70
N TYR A 243 14.22 6.36 7.53
CA TYR A 243 13.61 5.61 6.41
C TYR A 243 14.36 4.39 5.84
N GLY A 244 15.53 4.05 6.37
CA GLY A 244 16.38 2.97 5.85
C GLY A 244 15.94 1.54 6.24
N THR A 245 15.20 1.35 7.34
CA THR A 245 14.90 0.01 7.88
C THR A 245 13.48 -0.13 8.43
N GLY A 246 12.86 -1.29 8.25
CA GLY A 246 11.55 -1.59 8.82
C GLY A 246 11.63 -2.11 10.24
N TYR A 247 10.63 -1.80 11.08
CA TYR A 247 10.54 -2.40 12.42
C TYR A 247 10.16 -3.89 12.34
N LEU A 248 9.42 -4.28 11.31
CA LEU A 248 9.35 -5.65 10.82
C LEU A 248 10.12 -5.67 9.50
N GLU A 249 11.24 -6.39 9.48
CA GLU A 249 12.11 -6.54 8.32
C GLU A 249 12.17 -8.03 7.96
N ILE A 250 11.52 -8.40 6.86
CA ILE A 250 11.49 -9.77 6.32
C ILE A 250 12.38 -9.78 5.08
N THR A 251 13.42 -10.62 5.06
CA THR A 251 14.45 -10.60 4.00
C THR A 251 15.11 -11.97 3.79
N GLY A 252 15.85 -12.14 2.70
CA GLY A 252 16.30 -13.47 2.24
C GLY A 252 15.11 -14.39 1.96
N ASN A 253 15.30 -15.70 1.97
CA ASN A 253 14.25 -16.69 1.67
C ASN A 253 13.24 -16.89 2.83
N SER A 254 12.76 -15.82 3.46
CA SER A 254 11.85 -15.87 4.62
C SER A 254 10.38 -16.07 4.23
N ASN A 255 10.14 -17.13 3.47
CA ASN A 255 8.85 -17.45 2.87
C ASN A 255 7.81 -17.85 3.92
N HIS A 256 6.52 -17.67 3.61
CA HIS A 256 5.38 -17.99 4.49
C HIS A 256 5.45 -17.35 5.89
N THR A 257 6.18 -16.24 6.05
CA THR A 257 6.15 -15.48 7.30
C THR A 257 4.77 -14.84 7.46
N ARG A 258 4.12 -15.08 8.60
CA ARG A 258 2.83 -14.48 8.95
C ARG A 258 3.00 -13.47 10.09
N PHE A 259 2.49 -12.25 9.90
CA PHE A 259 2.40 -11.23 10.96
C PHE A 259 0.92 -10.89 11.19
N ASP A 260 0.35 -11.37 12.28
CA ASP A 260 -1.10 -11.33 12.48
C ASP A 260 -1.60 -11.04 13.90
N HIS A 261 -2.76 -10.40 14.02
CA HIS A 261 -3.36 -10.00 15.30
C HIS A 261 -2.48 -9.08 16.18
N ASN A 262 -1.58 -8.32 15.57
CA ASN A 262 -0.77 -7.33 16.29
C ASN A 262 -1.47 -5.97 16.31
N THR A 263 -1.31 -5.22 17.41
CA THR A 263 -1.74 -3.82 17.51
C THR A 263 -0.51 -2.92 17.53
N VAL A 264 -0.30 -2.15 16.47
CA VAL A 264 0.79 -1.19 16.32
C VAL A 264 0.28 0.23 16.54
N ILE A 265 0.81 0.91 17.54
CA ILE A 265 0.42 2.26 17.95
C ILE A 265 1.61 3.21 17.73
N ASP A 266 1.36 4.36 17.10
CA ASP A 266 2.31 5.45 16.89
C ASP A 266 3.62 5.02 16.19
N GLY A 267 3.50 4.15 15.17
CA GLY A 267 4.64 3.63 14.39
C GLY A 267 5.54 4.74 13.81
N LYS A 268 6.85 4.63 14.04
CA LYS A 268 7.90 5.55 13.59
C LYS A 268 8.67 5.04 12.36
N ALA A 269 8.44 3.79 11.97
CA ALA A 269 8.99 3.18 10.76
C ALA A 269 7.93 2.26 10.12
N ILE A 270 8.32 1.55 9.06
CA ILE A 270 7.43 0.78 8.18
C ILE A 270 7.60 -0.74 8.39
N ILE A 271 6.66 -1.55 7.89
CA ILE A 271 6.90 -2.97 7.60
C ILE A 271 7.60 -3.09 6.24
N ARG A 272 8.61 -3.96 6.13
CA ARG A 272 9.28 -4.27 4.85
C ARG A 272 9.29 -5.76 4.54
N VAL A 273 8.68 -6.13 3.42
CA VAL A 273 8.98 -7.37 2.69
C VAL A 273 10.08 -7.04 1.69
N ASN A 274 11.33 -7.27 2.08
CA ASN A 274 12.50 -6.68 1.43
C ASN A 274 13.11 -7.61 0.37
N VAL A 275 12.80 -7.32 -0.89
CA VAL A 275 13.50 -7.85 -2.06
C VAL A 275 14.79 -7.04 -2.26
N SER A 276 15.93 -7.54 -1.76
CA SER A 276 17.26 -6.92 -1.97
C SER A 276 18.21 -7.75 -2.82
N ASN A 277 17.87 -9.01 -3.10
CA ASN A 277 18.58 -9.91 -3.99
C ASN A 277 17.52 -10.64 -4.85
N LEU A 278 17.69 -10.65 -6.17
CA LEU A 278 16.73 -11.30 -7.09
C LEU A 278 16.75 -12.84 -6.96
N ASN A 279 17.82 -13.41 -6.40
CA ASN A 279 17.95 -14.85 -6.17
C ASN A 279 17.62 -15.25 -4.72
N SER A 280 17.31 -14.28 -3.84
CA SER A 280 16.96 -14.56 -2.45
C SER A 280 16.11 -13.44 -1.84
N PHE A 281 14.81 -13.68 -1.78
CA PHE A 281 13.81 -12.73 -1.31
C PHE A 281 12.60 -13.46 -0.71
N PRO A 282 11.79 -12.80 0.16
CA PRO A 282 10.65 -13.46 0.78
C PRO A 282 9.51 -13.58 -0.23
N GLN A 283 8.84 -14.73 -0.22
CA GLN A 283 7.62 -14.98 -0.98
C GLN A 283 6.48 -15.41 -0.04
N ASP A 284 5.24 -15.21 -0.49
CA ASP A 284 4.05 -15.76 0.15
C ASP A 284 3.89 -15.30 1.62
N VAL A 285 4.37 -14.08 1.91
CA VAL A 285 4.24 -13.42 3.22
C VAL A 285 2.78 -13.01 3.45
N ARG A 286 2.26 -13.25 4.65
CA ARG A 286 0.89 -12.87 5.03
C ARG A 286 0.89 -11.86 6.18
N ILE A 287 0.20 -10.75 5.98
CA ILE A 287 0.04 -9.70 6.99
C ILE A 287 -1.45 -9.49 7.17
N ASP A 288 -2.02 -10.08 8.23
CA ASP A 288 -3.47 -10.18 8.39
C ASP A 288 -4.00 -9.81 9.78
N ASN A 289 -5.23 -9.29 9.85
CA ASN A 289 -5.92 -9.01 11.13
C ASN A 289 -5.16 -8.06 12.08
N ASN A 290 -4.23 -7.22 11.59
CA ASN A 290 -3.50 -6.26 12.42
C ASN A 290 -4.24 -4.93 12.52
N THR A 291 -3.98 -4.18 13.59
CA THR A 291 -4.45 -2.79 13.78
C THR A 291 -3.26 -1.84 13.80
N PHE A 292 -3.25 -0.86 12.89
CA PHE A 292 -2.24 0.19 12.78
C PHE A 292 -2.89 1.54 13.13
N ARG A 293 -2.48 2.15 14.25
CA ARG A 293 -3.13 3.33 14.84
C ARG A 293 -2.15 4.47 15.09
N GLY A 294 -2.57 5.70 14.83
CA GLY A 294 -1.99 6.91 15.46
C GLY A 294 -0.58 7.31 15.00
N ALA A 295 0.02 6.65 14.01
CA ALA A 295 1.26 7.13 13.40
C ALA A 295 0.99 8.49 12.72
N ILE A 296 1.49 9.57 13.34
CA ILE A 296 1.29 10.96 12.92
C ILE A 296 2.65 11.56 12.59
N LEU A 297 2.73 12.30 11.48
CA LEU A 297 3.90 13.12 11.13
C LEU A 297 4.40 13.93 12.34
N LYS A 298 5.72 13.98 12.50
CA LYS A 298 6.35 15.11 13.18
C LYS A 298 6.97 15.98 12.11
N ASP A 299 6.50 17.22 12.00
CA ASP A 299 7.13 18.22 11.14
C ASP A 299 8.53 18.52 11.67
N ALA A 300 9.54 17.94 11.03
CA ALA A 300 10.94 18.24 11.29
C ALA A 300 11.39 19.35 10.32
N PRO A 301 12.01 20.45 10.81
CA PRO A 301 12.53 21.51 9.94
C PRO A 301 13.46 20.94 8.86
N GLY A 302 13.08 21.11 7.59
CA GLY A 302 13.86 20.63 6.44
C GLY A 302 13.77 19.13 6.12
N LYS A 303 12.96 18.32 6.83
CA LYS A 303 12.74 16.89 6.50
C LYS A 303 11.26 16.54 6.45
N ARG A 304 10.75 16.20 5.26
CA ARG A 304 9.41 15.59 5.10
C ARG A 304 9.48 14.11 5.52
N VAL A 305 9.08 13.83 6.76
CA VAL A 305 9.03 12.47 7.35
C VAL A 305 7.75 11.77 6.87
N ILE A 306 7.76 11.25 5.63
CA ILE A 306 6.64 10.54 4.99
C ILE A 306 6.49 9.12 5.56
N MET A 307 5.44 8.84 6.35
CA MET A 307 5.27 7.50 6.95
C MET A 307 4.43 6.55 6.08
N ALA A 308 4.81 5.27 6.03
CA ALA A 308 4.02 4.19 5.44
C ALA A 308 3.76 3.08 6.48
N VAL A 309 2.71 2.28 6.28
CA VAL A 309 2.47 1.06 7.06
C VAL A 309 3.30 -0.09 6.50
N LEU A 310 3.29 -0.26 5.17
CA LEU A 310 3.87 -1.42 4.49
C LEU A 310 4.59 -1.00 3.20
N GLN A 311 5.77 -1.55 2.99
CA GLN A 311 6.39 -1.67 1.67
C GLN A 311 6.62 -3.15 1.32
N VAL A 312 6.13 -3.55 0.15
CA VAL A 312 6.41 -4.86 -0.45
C VAL A 312 7.35 -4.66 -1.64
N GLY A 313 8.52 -5.31 -1.62
CA GLY A 313 9.58 -5.09 -2.61
C GLY A 313 10.50 -3.92 -2.29
N GLN A 314 11.33 -3.55 -3.28
CA GLN A 314 12.33 -2.47 -3.24
C GLN A 314 13.30 -2.50 -2.04
N GLY A 315 14.40 -3.24 -2.20
CA GLY A 315 15.58 -3.19 -1.34
C GLY A 315 16.59 -2.11 -1.75
N ASN A 316 17.87 -2.48 -1.84
CA ASN A 316 19.03 -1.60 -2.07
C ASN A 316 19.14 -1.01 -3.49
N TYR A 317 18.15 -1.20 -4.36
CA TYR A 317 18.29 -0.89 -5.79
C TYR A 317 18.31 0.61 -6.07
N TYR A 318 17.54 1.40 -5.30
CA TYR A 318 17.53 2.87 -5.43
C TYR A 318 18.54 3.59 -4.53
N SER A 319 19.18 2.90 -3.57
CA SER A 319 20.00 3.54 -2.51
C SER A 319 21.39 3.99 -2.97
N GLY A 320 21.58 4.30 -4.26
CA GLY A 320 22.83 4.76 -4.85
C GLY A 320 23.95 3.70 -4.95
N LEU A 321 23.84 2.59 -4.21
CA LEU A 321 24.84 1.51 -4.16
C LEU A 321 25.12 0.90 -5.54
N ILE A 322 24.08 0.73 -6.37
CA ILE A 322 24.24 0.41 -7.80
C ILE A 322 24.39 1.73 -8.57
N LYS A 323 25.63 2.24 -8.68
CA LYS A 323 25.94 3.47 -9.43
C LYS A 323 25.71 3.36 -10.95
N ASP A 324 25.78 2.13 -11.48
CA ASP A 324 25.50 1.82 -12.88
C ASP A 324 23.99 1.91 -13.17
N SER A 325 23.60 2.88 -14.00
CA SER A 325 22.21 3.11 -14.38
C SER A 325 21.61 1.99 -15.23
N LYS A 326 22.41 1.27 -16.04
CA LYS A 326 21.96 0.11 -16.84
C LYS A 326 21.73 -1.12 -15.95
N LYS A 327 22.60 -1.36 -14.97
CA LYS A 327 22.37 -2.44 -13.98
C LYS A 327 21.15 -2.13 -13.12
N ARG A 328 21.05 -0.90 -12.58
CA ARG A 328 19.87 -0.49 -11.82
C ARG A 328 18.59 -0.67 -12.65
N ALA A 329 18.65 -0.32 -13.94
CA ALA A 329 17.56 -0.50 -14.87
C ALA A 329 17.12 -1.95 -15.08
N ALA A 330 18.07 -2.85 -15.36
CA ALA A 330 17.78 -4.27 -15.53
C ALA A 330 17.13 -4.87 -14.27
N LEU A 331 17.56 -4.47 -13.07
CA LEU A 331 16.93 -4.90 -11.82
C LEU A 331 15.53 -4.29 -11.60
N LEU A 332 15.24 -3.09 -12.12
CA LEU A 332 13.88 -2.53 -12.06
C LEU A 332 12.91 -3.24 -12.99
N LYS A 333 13.37 -3.73 -14.15
CA LYS A 333 12.59 -4.63 -15.02
C LYS A 333 12.40 -6.00 -14.36
N ALA A 334 13.44 -6.58 -13.77
CA ALA A 334 13.31 -7.84 -13.05
C ALA A 334 12.30 -7.76 -11.88
N LEU A 335 12.25 -6.63 -11.15
CA LEU A 335 11.27 -6.43 -10.07
C LEU A 335 9.79 -6.45 -10.51
N THR A 336 9.49 -6.17 -11.77
CA THR A 336 8.13 -6.32 -12.31
C THR A 336 7.84 -7.73 -12.83
N GLU A 337 8.87 -8.57 -12.95
CA GLU A 337 8.78 -10.00 -13.26
C GLU A 337 8.84 -10.86 -11.98
N LEU A 338 9.20 -10.29 -10.81
CA LEU A 338 9.31 -11.02 -9.56
C LEU A 338 7.95 -11.21 -8.86
N GLU A 339 7.50 -12.46 -8.85
CA GLU A 339 6.37 -12.94 -8.05
C GLU A 339 6.73 -12.97 -6.56
N VAL A 340 6.25 -11.98 -5.81
CA VAL A 340 6.44 -11.90 -4.35
C VAL A 340 5.23 -12.45 -3.59
N ARG A 341 4.02 -12.36 -4.17
CA ARG A 341 2.80 -13.01 -3.66
C ARG A 341 2.49 -12.68 -2.19
N THR A 342 2.84 -11.47 -1.74
CA THR A 342 2.47 -11.01 -0.39
C THR A 342 0.97 -10.74 -0.31
N VAL A 343 0.33 -11.22 0.75
CA VAL A 343 -1.08 -10.97 1.05
C VAL A 343 -1.18 -10.01 2.25
N PHE A 344 -1.81 -8.85 2.04
CA PHE A 344 -2.13 -7.88 3.09
C PHE A 344 -3.66 -7.79 3.20
N GLU A 345 -4.24 -8.40 4.24
CA GLU A 345 -5.68 -8.57 4.33
C GLU A 345 -6.32 -8.37 5.71
N TYR A 346 -7.57 -7.93 5.75
CA TYR A 346 -8.33 -7.71 7.00
C TYR A 346 -7.66 -6.78 8.03
N ASN A 347 -6.68 -5.96 7.61
CA ASN A 347 -6.01 -5.02 8.50
C ASN A 347 -6.83 -3.73 8.66
N THR A 348 -6.77 -3.12 9.85
CA THR A 348 -7.36 -1.80 10.12
C THR A 348 -6.24 -0.76 10.24
N ILE A 349 -6.35 0.33 9.47
CA ILE A 349 -5.41 1.46 9.45
C ILE A 349 -6.18 2.71 9.84
N GLU A 350 -6.07 3.12 11.11
CA GLU A 350 -6.93 4.15 11.70
C GLU A 350 -6.14 5.36 12.21
N ASN A 351 -6.64 6.56 11.92
CA ASN A 351 -6.02 7.84 12.28
C ASN A 351 -4.53 7.91 11.86
N PHE A 352 -4.16 7.22 10.77
CA PHE A 352 -2.80 7.16 10.25
C PHE A 352 -2.55 8.39 9.37
N ASN A 353 -1.57 9.22 9.72
CA ASN A 353 -1.21 10.41 8.97
C ASN A 353 0.24 10.34 8.46
N GLY A 354 0.43 9.63 7.35
CA GLY A 354 1.73 9.54 6.65
C GLY A 354 1.95 10.54 5.52
N ASN A 355 0.89 11.25 5.10
CA ASN A 355 0.89 12.27 4.03
C ASN A 355 1.58 11.81 2.72
N THR A 356 1.26 10.58 2.30
CA THR A 356 1.67 9.98 1.03
C THR A 356 0.55 9.10 0.47
N GLN A 357 0.52 8.89 -0.85
CA GLN A 357 -0.30 7.87 -1.49
C GLN A 357 0.20 6.45 -1.18
N GLU A 358 1.46 6.34 -0.73
CA GLU A 358 2.16 5.08 -0.42
C GLU A 358 1.96 4.62 1.05
N THR A 359 0.76 4.79 1.65
CA THR A 359 0.47 4.20 2.98
C THR A 359 0.69 2.69 2.96
N VAL A 360 0.24 2.06 1.87
CA VAL A 360 0.71 0.75 1.43
C VAL A 360 1.41 0.92 0.08
N SER A 361 2.67 0.49 0.02
CA SER A 361 3.57 0.69 -1.10
C SER A 361 3.92 -0.62 -1.79
N ASN A 362 3.19 -0.98 -2.84
CA ASN A 362 3.49 -2.15 -3.67
C ASN A 362 4.60 -1.84 -4.68
N LYS A 363 5.70 -2.59 -4.62
CA LYS A 363 6.89 -2.42 -5.46
C LYS A 363 7.44 -3.77 -5.97
N SER A 364 6.55 -4.72 -6.23
CA SER A 364 6.79 -6.05 -6.84
C SER A 364 5.47 -6.63 -7.37
N SER A 365 5.49 -7.83 -7.95
CA SER A 365 4.34 -8.39 -8.68
C SER A 365 3.58 -9.48 -7.90
N TYR A 366 2.34 -9.74 -8.35
CA TYR A 366 1.42 -10.77 -7.83
C TYR A 366 0.97 -10.60 -6.36
N ASN A 367 1.06 -9.40 -5.79
CA ASN A 367 0.64 -9.16 -4.41
C ASN A 367 -0.87 -8.89 -4.31
N ILE A 368 -1.48 -9.26 -3.18
CA ILE A 368 -2.92 -9.14 -2.93
C ILE A 368 -3.17 -8.22 -1.73
N TYR A 369 -3.96 -7.18 -1.94
CA TYR A 369 -4.37 -6.21 -0.92
C TYR A 369 -5.89 -6.23 -0.80
N ARG A 370 -6.44 -6.90 0.22
CA ARG A 370 -7.89 -7.14 0.29
C ARG A 370 -8.56 -6.95 1.64
N TYR A 371 -9.82 -6.51 1.63
CA TYR A 371 -10.64 -6.39 2.86
C TYR A 371 -10.05 -5.50 3.97
N ASN A 372 -9.13 -4.60 3.64
CA ASN A 372 -8.52 -3.68 4.59
C ASN A 372 -9.42 -2.46 4.84
N LYS A 373 -9.33 -1.86 6.03
CA LYS A 373 -10.15 -0.73 6.46
C LYS A 373 -9.28 0.49 6.78
N PHE A 374 -9.46 1.57 6.02
CA PHE A 374 -8.79 2.85 6.24
C PHE A 374 -9.78 3.83 6.89
N ILE A 375 -9.57 4.17 8.16
CA ILE A 375 -10.52 4.96 8.96
C ILE A 375 -9.84 6.26 9.39
N ASN A 376 -10.33 7.43 8.94
CA ASN A 376 -9.75 8.74 9.24
C ASN A 376 -8.25 8.86 8.88
N SER A 377 -7.78 8.09 7.90
CA SER A 377 -6.38 7.98 7.52
C SER A 377 -6.04 8.78 6.25
N ASN A 378 -4.81 9.29 6.19
CA ASN A 378 -4.27 10.05 5.07
C ASN A 378 -3.38 9.16 4.18
N GLY A 379 -3.91 8.80 3.01
CA GLY A 379 -3.24 8.01 1.98
C GLY A 379 -4.05 6.78 1.58
N GLY A 380 -3.37 5.80 0.98
CA GLY A 380 -4.02 4.68 0.32
C GLY A 380 -3.07 3.56 -0.10
N ILE A 381 -3.49 2.79 -1.10
CA ILE A 381 -2.72 1.70 -1.70
C ILE A 381 -2.12 2.20 -3.01
N SER A 382 -0.79 2.21 -3.09
CA SER A 382 -0.05 2.62 -4.29
C SER A 382 0.57 1.39 -4.94
N LEU A 383 0.04 1.01 -6.10
CA LEU A 383 0.70 0.12 -7.06
C LEU A 383 1.82 0.91 -7.74
N ARG A 384 2.93 1.05 -7.01
CA ARG A 384 4.02 1.98 -7.38
C ARG A 384 4.97 1.39 -8.42
N HIS A 385 5.21 0.09 -8.32
CA HIS A 385 5.91 -0.77 -9.28
C HIS A 385 5.36 -2.20 -9.18
N GLY A 386 5.55 -3.00 -10.22
CA GLY A 386 5.07 -4.38 -10.29
C GLY A 386 3.72 -4.51 -10.99
N ASP A 387 3.46 -5.72 -11.44
CA ASP A 387 2.37 -6.11 -12.33
C ASP A 387 1.54 -7.24 -11.69
N TYR A 388 0.40 -7.59 -12.25
CA TYR A 388 -0.47 -8.70 -11.78
C TYR A 388 -0.94 -8.59 -10.31
N ASN A 389 -0.97 -7.39 -9.72
CA ASN A 389 -1.39 -7.20 -8.34
C ASN A 389 -2.92 -7.07 -8.24
N GLN A 390 -3.49 -7.45 -7.11
CA GLN A 390 -4.93 -7.39 -6.85
C GLN A 390 -5.21 -6.43 -5.68
N VAL A 391 -6.12 -5.48 -5.85
CA VAL A 391 -6.55 -4.52 -4.83
C VAL A 391 -8.07 -4.55 -4.76
N TYR A 392 -8.65 -5.28 -3.81
CA TYR A 392 -10.10 -5.48 -3.79
C TYR A 392 -10.79 -5.56 -2.43
N GLY A 393 -12.07 -5.23 -2.39
CA GLY A 393 -12.86 -5.31 -1.16
C GLY A 393 -12.36 -4.36 -0.04
N ASN A 394 -11.46 -3.42 -0.34
CA ASN A 394 -10.94 -2.49 0.65
C ASN A 394 -11.93 -1.34 0.86
N SER A 395 -11.94 -0.75 2.05
CA SER A 395 -12.83 0.35 2.40
C SER A 395 -12.07 1.54 2.99
N TRP A 396 -12.47 2.74 2.57
CA TRP A 396 -12.01 4.00 3.15
C TRP A 396 -13.19 4.81 3.69
N LYS A 397 -13.11 5.25 4.94
CA LYS A 397 -14.08 6.16 5.56
C LYS A 397 -13.37 7.34 6.22
N GLY A 398 -13.65 8.55 5.72
CA GLY A 398 -13.04 9.80 6.19
C GLY A 398 -11.56 9.96 5.82
N GLY A 399 -10.85 10.80 6.58
CA GLY A 399 -9.46 11.15 6.33
C GLY A 399 -9.27 12.12 5.15
N SER A 400 -8.02 12.42 4.81
CA SER A 400 -7.64 13.45 3.84
C SER A 400 -6.36 13.09 3.07
N GLY A 401 -5.62 14.07 2.54
CA GLY A 401 -4.39 13.80 1.79
C GLY A 401 -4.67 13.26 0.38
N PRO A 402 -3.75 12.48 -0.22
CA PRO A 402 -3.87 12.00 -1.60
C PRO A 402 -4.95 10.92 -1.76
N GLU A 403 -5.09 10.46 -3.00
CA GLU A 403 -6.03 9.43 -3.44
C GLU A 403 -5.92 8.10 -2.68
N SER A 404 -6.96 7.28 -2.82
CA SER A 404 -7.13 6.04 -2.07
C SER A 404 -6.47 4.86 -2.77
N ILE A 405 -6.47 4.85 -4.10
CA ILE A 405 -5.77 3.87 -4.92
C ILE A 405 -5.03 4.57 -6.05
N PHE A 406 -3.73 4.32 -6.16
CA PHE A 406 -2.87 4.85 -7.22
C PHE A 406 -2.26 3.70 -8.03
N ILE A 407 -2.46 3.73 -9.35
CA ILE A 407 -2.17 2.60 -10.24
C ILE A 407 -1.04 2.96 -11.22
N LYS A 408 -0.04 2.08 -11.25
CA LYS A 408 0.99 1.91 -12.29
C LYS A 408 1.23 0.41 -12.49
N GLY A 409 1.97 0.07 -13.53
CA GLY A 409 2.22 -1.31 -13.93
C GLY A 409 1.07 -1.88 -14.74
N SER A 410 1.13 -3.17 -15.02
CA SER A 410 0.19 -3.83 -15.92
C SER A 410 -0.52 -5.04 -15.32
N TYR A 411 -1.65 -5.42 -15.93
CA TYR A 411 -2.44 -6.61 -15.57
C TYR A 411 -2.93 -6.64 -14.11
N ASN A 412 -3.02 -5.48 -13.46
CA ASN A 412 -3.54 -5.36 -12.10
C ASN A 412 -5.07 -5.34 -12.10
N VAL A 413 -5.68 -5.90 -11.05
CA VAL A 413 -7.14 -5.89 -10.83
C VAL A 413 -7.46 -5.01 -9.63
N VAL A 414 -8.26 -3.98 -9.83
CA VAL A 414 -8.72 -3.04 -8.79
C VAL A 414 -10.24 -3.07 -8.74
N ALA A 415 -10.81 -3.86 -7.82
CA ALA A 415 -12.24 -4.17 -7.86
C ALA A 415 -12.96 -4.16 -6.52
N ASN A 416 -14.28 -3.92 -6.51
CA ASN A 416 -15.11 -3.97 -5.30
C ASN A 416 -14.64 -3.06 -4.15
N ASN A 417 -13.87 -2.00 -4.41
CA ASN A 417 -13.41 -1.11 -3.34
C ASN A 417 -14.47 -0.04 -3.03
N ILE A 418 -14.58 0.35 -1.76
CA ILE A 418 -15.55 1.34 -1.28
C ILE A 418 -14.81 2.57 -0.74
N ILE A 419 -15.09 3.75 -1.31
CA ILE A 419 -14.36 4.98 -0.97
C ILE A 419 -15.36 6.09 -0.57
N ASP A 420 -15.37 6.45 0.70
CA ASP A 420 -16.11 7.59 1.27
C ASP A 420 -15.12 8.53 1.99
N ARG A 421 -14.54 9.48 1.24
CA ARG A 421 -13.47 10.37 1.73
C ARG A 421 -13.70 11.82 1.31
N PRO A 422 -14.71 12.53 1.85
CA PRO A 422 -15.05 13.90 1.44
C PRO A 422 -13.94 14.96 1.60
N ASN A 423 -12.82 14.64 2.28
CA ASN A 423 -11.63 15.50 2.36
C ASN A 423 -10.39 14.94 1.61
N GLY A 424 -10.49 13.75 1.00
CA GLY A 424 -9.44 13.11 0.22
C GLY A 424 -9.33 13.70 -1.20
N ARG A 425 -8.11 13.91 -1.70
CA ARG A 425 -7.83 14.63 -2.95
C ARG A 425 -8.11 13.83 -4.23
N GLY A 426 -8.58 12.59 -4.11
CA GLY A 426 -8.95 11.70 -5.20
C GLY A 426 -9.50 10.37 -4.69
N GLY A 427 -10.14 9.59 -5.56
CA GLY A 427 -10.62 8.25 -5.27
C GLY A 427 -9.63 7.21 -5.79
N ILE A 428 -9.67 6.98 -7.10
CA ILE A 428 -8.80 6.05 -7.83
C ILE A 428 -8.14 6.80 -9.00
N SER A 429 -6.84 6.58 -9.24
CA SER A 429 -6.19 7.08 -10.45
C SER A 429 -5.22 6.08 -11.08
N GLU A 430 -5.19 6.07 -12.40
CA GLU A 430 -4.19 5.36 -13.21
C GLU A 430 -3.33 6.37 -13.97
N SER A 431 -2.02 6.25 -13.82
CA SER A 431 -1.06 7.21 -14.37
C SER A 431 -0.22 6.60 -15.48
N MET A 432 0.05 7.40 -16.51
CA MET A 432 1.06 7.07 -17.51
C MET A 432 2.41 6.85 -16.81
N TRP A 433 3.03 5.72 -17.11
CA TRP A 433 4.35 5.32 -16.65
C TRP A 433 5.09 4.63 -17.80
N GLY A 434 6.42 4.52 -17.67
CA GLY A 434 7.26 4.01 -18.74
C GLY A 434 8.33 5.01 -19.17
N PHE A 435 8.43 5.29 -20.47
CA PHE A 435 9.47 6.14 -21.05
C PHE A 435 9.46 7.59 -20.51
N ARG A 436 10.61 8.05 -20.00
CA ARG A 436 10.79 9.35 -19.33
C ARG A 436 12.07 10.04 -19.84
N PRO A 437 12.03 10.92 -20.85
CA PRO A 437 13.21 11.37 -21.59
C PRO A 437 14.28 12.03 -20.71
N ASP A 438 13.86 12.80 -19.71
CA ASP A 438 14.72 13.60 -18.82
C ASP A 438 15.22 12.81 -17.59
N ASN A 439 14.87 11.52 -17.48
CA ASN A 439 15.22 10.69 -16.32
C ASN A 439 16.39 9.73 -16.64
N PRO A 440 17.32 9.46 -15.70
CA PRO A 440 18.41 8.48 -15.92
C PRO A 440 17.89 7.05 -16.19
N PHE A 441 16.63 6.76 -15.86
CA PHE A 441 15.92 5.50 -16.11
C PHE A 441 14.96 5.60 -17.30
N LYS A 442 15.35 6.35 -18.34
CA LYS A 442 14.45 6.76 -19.43
C LYS A 442 13.75 5.65 -20.21
N ASN A 443 14.35 4.46 -20.40
CA ASN A 443 13.80 3.42 -21.31
C ASN A 443 13.40 2.10 -20.59
N ILE A 444 13.30 2.10 -19.26
CA ILE A 444 13.48 0.85 -18.48
C ILE A 444 12.46 0.62 -17.37
N THR A 445 11.62 1.62 -17.09
CA THR A 445 10.38 1.38 -16.35
C THR A 445 9.35 0.81 -17.31
N PRO A 446 8.58 -0.24 -16.92
CA PRO A 446 7.53 -0.76 -17.78
C PRO A 446 6.38 0.24 -17.93
N ARG A 447 5.68 0.09 -19.04
CA ARG A 447 4.46 0.83 -19.37
C ARG A 447 3.32 0.41 -18.43
N THR A 448 2.36 1.31 -18.23
CA THR A 448 1.12 1.00 -17.48
C THR A 448 0.02 0.62 -18.45
N GLY A 449 -0.77 -0.40 -18.14
CA GLY A 449 -1.90 -0.81 -18.99
C GLY A 449 -2.43 -2.21 -18.75
N ASN A 450 -3.41 -2.65 -19.54
CA ASN A 450 -4.10 -3.94 -19.37
C ASN A 450 -4.68 -4.14 -17.95
N ASN A 451 -4.95 -3.04 -17.23
CA ASN A 451 -5.48 -3.09 -15.88
C ASN A 451 -7.02 -3.17 -15.93
N ILE A 452 -7.62 -3.91 -15.00
CA ILE A 452 -9.08 -3.99 -14.84
C ILE A 452 -9.45 -3.18 -13.60
N ILE A 453 -10.20 -2.09 -13.77
CA ILE A 453 -10.73 -1.28 -12.67
C ILE A 453 -12.25 -1.34 -12.71
N ALA A 454 -12.81 -2.23 -11.90
CA ALA A 454 -14.20 -2.63 -12.05
C ALA A 454 -14.99 -2.66 -10.74
N HIS A 455 -16.30 -2.41 -10.80
CA HIS A 455 -17.19 -2.58 -9.64
C HIS A 455 -16.75 -1.81 -8.37
N ASN A 456 -16.05 -0.69 -8.48
CA ASN A 456 -15.74 0.14 -7.31
C ASN A 456 -16.92 1.08 -7.01
N THR A 457 -17.20 1.34 -5.72
CA THR A 457 -18.23 2.31 -5.29
C THR A 457 -17.57 3.48 -4.59
N ILE A 458 -17.59 4.66 -5.22
CA ILE A 458 -16.97 5.87 -4.69
C ILE A 458 -18.06 6.90 -4.39
N ILE A 459 -18.29 7.13 -3.09
CA ILE A 459 -19.40 7.95 -2.55
C ILE A 459 -19.06 9.43 -2.52
N ALA A 460 -17.82 9.76 -2.14
CA ALA A 460 -17.35 11.13 -1.98
C ALA A 460 -15.83 11.24 -2.04
N THR A 461 -15.36 12.29 -2.74
CA THR A 461 -14.01 12.87 -2.60
C THR A 461 -14.14 14.37 -2.37
N ARG A 462 -13.02 15.09 -2.24
CA ARG A 462 -13.00 16.53 -2.01
C ARG A 462 -13.57 17.30 -3.20
N LYS A 463 -14.52 18.21 -2.95
CA LYS A 463 -15.29 18.91 -3.99
C LYS A 463 -14.49 19.66 -5.06
N ASP A 464 -13.33 20.22 -4.72
CA ASP A 464 -12.43 20.93 -5.66
C ASP A 464 -11.42 19.99 -6.37
N LYS A 465 -11.70 18.69 -6.40
CA LYS A 465 -10.85 17.65 -6.98
C LYS A 465 -11.69 16.70 -7.83
N TRP A 466 -11.04 15.64 -8.30
CA TRP A 466 -11.61 14.56 -9.10
C TRP A 466 -12.02 13.37 -8.21
N VAL A 467 -12.87 12.48 -8.71
CA VAL A 467 -13.12 11.16 -8.06
C VAL A 467 -12.26 10.08 -8.71
N PHE A 468 -12.31 9.99 -10.03
CA PHE A 468 -11.52 9.09 -10.85
C PHE A 468 -10.61 9.90 -11.79
N ARG A 469 -9.34 9.51 -11.99
CA ARG A 469 -8.43 10.21 -12.92
C ARG A 469 -7.56 9.26 -13.76
N VAL A 470 -7.54 9.47 -15.08
CA VAL A 470 -6.83 8.61 -16.05
C VAL A 470 -6.15 9.42 -17.15
N GLY A 471 -4.99 8.95 -17.61
CA GLY A 471 -4.27 9.51 -18.76
C GLY A 471 -3.36 10.70 -18.43
N TYR A 472 -2.99 10.85 -17.15
CA TYR A 472 -2.06 11.87 -16.69
C TYR A 472 -0.65 11.30 -16.50
N ALA A 473 0.37 12.10 -16.79
CA ALA A 473 1.77 11.71 -16.66
C ALA A 473 2.27 11.79 -15.22
N SER A 474 2.81 10.68 -14.69
CA SER A 474 3.59 10.69 -13.46
C SER A 474 5.08 10.68 -13.78
N GLY A 475 5.87 11.48 -13.06
CA GLY A 475 7.33 11.58 -13.26
C GLY A 475 7.76 11.95 -14.69
N GLY A 476 6.94 12.71 -15.43
CA GLY A 476 7.24 13.17 -16.79
C GLY A 476 7.09 12.12 -17.91
N SER A 477 6.46 10.97 -17.64
CA SER A 477 6.29 9.89 -18.64
C SER A 477 5.61 10.36 -19.93
N LYS A 478 6.04 9.79 -21.06
CA LYS A 478 5.45 10.05 -22.40
C LYS A 478 4.71 8.84 -22.98
N GLU A 479 4.79 7.67 -22.36
CA GLU A 479 4.06 6.48 -22.81
C GLU A 479 2.61 6.50 -22.30
N PRO A 480 1.59 6.47 -23.18
CA PRO A 480 0.19 6.38 -22.78
C PRO A 480 -0.10 5.11 -21.98
N ILE A 481 -1.14 5.12 -21.15
CA ILE A 481 -1.75 3.87 -20.66
C ILE A 481 -2.23 3.04 -21.86
N ILE A 482 -2.10 1.72 -21.84
CA ILE A 482 -2.67 0.82 -22.87
C ILE A 482 -3.84 0.02 -22.34
N GLU A 483 -4.88 -0.18 -23.14
CA GLU A 483 -5.79 -1.34 -23.07
C GLU A 483 -6.44 -1.64 -21.69
N SER A 484 -6.43 -0.69 -20.76
CA SER A 484 -7.06 -0.79 -19.44
C SER A 484 -8.57 -0.58 -19.54
N ILE A 485 -9.32 -1.31 -18.72
CA ILE A 485 -10.78 -1.38 -18.74
C ILE A 485 -11.34 -0.76 -17.45
N TYR A 486 -12.19 0.26 -17.60
CA TYR A 486 -12.88 0.97 -16.52
C TYR A 486 -14.38 0.71 -16.65
N VAL A 487 -14.90 -0.23 -15.84
CA VAL A 487 -16.23 -0.82 -16.07
C VAL A 487 -17.05 -1.06 -14.80
N ASN A 488 -18.36 -0.91 -14.88
CA ASN A 488 -19.30 -1.20 -13.79
C ASN A 488 -19.06 -0.41 -12.48
N ASN A 489 -18.32 0.70 -12.49
CA ASN A 489 -18.05 1.48 -11.27
C ASN A 489 -19.24 2.41 -10.95
N ILE A 490 -19.54 2.60 -9.66
CA ILE A 490 -20.42 3.68 -9.18
C ILE A 490 -19.54 4.85 -8.74
N ILE A 491 -19.71 6.01 -9.38
CA ILE A 491 -18.95 7.23 -9.13
C ILE A 491 -19.92 8.35 -8.79
N MET A 492 -19.86 8.87 -7.56
CA MET A 492 -20.77 9.92 -7.10
C MET A 492 -20.09 10.91 -6.13
N GLY A 493 -20.77 12.04 -5.89
CA GLY A 493 -20.33 13.05 -4.93
C GLY A 493 -20.36 14.48 -5.45
N GLU A 494 -19.78 15.41 -4.68
CA GLU A 494 -19.73 16.86 -4.98
C GLU A 494 -18.44 17.31 -5.68
N ALA A 495 -17.64 16.37 -6.18
CA ALA A 495 -16.43 16.66 -6.94
C ALA A 495 -16.77 17.42 -8.24
N GLN A 496 -15.95 18.40 -8.60
CA GLN A 496 -16.06 19.16 -9.86
C GLN A 496 -15.98 18.26 -11.10
N GLN A 497 -15.29 17.12 -11.00
CA GLN A 497 -15.24 16.09 -12.03
C GLN A 497 -15.35 14.73 -11.36
N LEU A 498 -16.36 13.93 -11.68
CA LEU A 498 -16.42 12.55 -11.21
C LEU A 498 -15.36 11.71 -11.93
N PHE A 499 -15.21 11.87 -13.24
CA PHE A 499 -14.16 11.21 -14.01
C PHE A 499 -13.37 12.24 -14.83
N ASP A 500 -12.13 12.48 -14.42
CA ASP A 500 -11.14 13.32 -15.10
C ASP A 500 -10.30 12.46 -16.05
N TYR A 501 -10.71 12.39 -17.31
CA TYR A 501 -10.07 11.59 -18.34
C TYR A 501 -9.33 12.46 -19.35
N ARG A 502 -8.07 12.12 -19.61
CA ARG A 502 -7.25 12.70 -20.68
C ARG A 502 -7.00 11.66 -21.79
N PRO A 503 -7.71 11.72 -22.93
CA PRO A 503 -7.63 10.70 -23.98
C PRO A 503 -6.23 10.58 -24.60
N ALA A 504 -5.49 11.69 -24.73
CA ALA A 504 -4.11 11.67 -25.24
C ALA A 504 -3.11 10.88 -24.37
N GLY A 505 -3.48 10.52 -23.13
CA GLY A 505 -2.69 9.67 -22.24
C GLY A 505 -3.16 8.23 -22.16
N CYS A 506 -4.10 7.80 -23.02
CA CYS A 506 -4.63 6.44 -23.09
C CYS A 506 -4.68 5.94 -24.54
N SER A 507 -4.42 4.67 -24.78
CA SER A 507 -4.40 4.04 -26.10
C SER A 507 -5.12 2.69 -26.03
N GLY A 508 -6.25 2.53 -26.72
CA GLY A 508 -7.05 1.31 -26.65
C GLY A 508 -7.79 1.09 -25.32
N CYS A 509 -7.74 2.05 -24.40
CA CYS A 509 -8.46 1.98 -23.13
C CYS A 509 -9.99 1.98 -23.34
N VAL A 510 -10.71 1.18 -22.55
CA VAL A 510 -12.17 1.04 -22.61
C VAL A 510 -12.79 1.63 -21.35
N ILE A 511 -13.59 2.68 -21.50
CA ILE A 511 -14.50 3.18 -20.45
C ILE A 511 -15.90 2.76 -20.88
N THR A 512 -16.62 2.01 -20.04
CA THR A 512 -17.95 1.50 -20.41
C THR A 512 -18.77 1.15 -19.17
N ASN A 513 -20.09 1.38 -19.21
CA ASN A 513 -21.03 0.82 -18.24
C ASN A 513 -20.81 1.31 -16.80
N ASN A 514 -20.30 2.54 -16.60
CA ASN A 514 -20.16 3.15 -15.27
C ASN A 514 -21.38 4.02 -14.93
N LEU A 515 -21.69 4.16 -13.64
CA LEU A 515 -22.76 5.02 -13.12
C LEU A 515 -22.18 6.31 -12.55
N TYR A 516 -22.77 7.43 -12.98
CA TYR A 516 -22.36 8.78 -12.59
C TYR A 516 -23.49 9.49 -11.85
N TYR A 517 -23.21 10.00 -10.65
CA TYR A 517 -24.16 10.84 -9.89
C TYR A 517 -23.49 12.07 -9.29
N ALA A 518 -23.48 13.15 -10.06
CA ALA A 518 -22.91 14.43 -9.65
C ALA A 518 -23.89 15.18 -8.74
N LYS A 519 -23.43 15.56 -7.55
CA LYS A 519 -24.19 16.34 -6.56
C LYS A 519 -23.76 17.80 -6.58
N GLY A 520 -24.60 18.69 -6.02
CA GLY A 520 -24.28 20.12 -5.88
C GLY A 520 -24.26 20.92 -7.18
N GLY A 521 -24.86 20.40 -8.27
CA GLY A 521 -24.86 21.07 -9.58
C GLY A 521 -23.59 20.88 -10.41
N ASN A 522 -22.70 19.97 -9.99
CA ASN A 522 -21.51 19.58 -10.76
C ASN A 522 -21.87 18.67 -11.96
N ILE A 523 -20.86 18.37 -12.79
CA ILE A 523 -20.96 17.50 -13.97
C ILE A 523 -20.22 16.17 -13.76
N PRO A 524 -20.55 15.11 -14.53
CA PRO A 524 -19.80 13.84 -14.52
C PRO A 524 -18.30 13.96 -14.84
N GLY A 525 -17.86 14.99 -15.58
CA GLY A 525 -16.46 15.15 -16.01
C GLY A 525 -16.16 14.46 -17.34
N SER A 526 -14.96 14.70 -17.91
CA SER A 526 -14.64 14.30 -19.29
C SER A 526 -14.66 12.79 -19.53
N GLY A 527 -14.47 11.95 -18.51
CA GLY A 527 -14.54 10.49 -18.67
C GLY A 527 -15.92 9.97 -19.03
N TYR A 528 -16.99 10.72 -18.71
CA TYR A 528 -18.37 10.38 -19.11
C TYR A 528 -18.56 10.47 -20.63
N ASP A 529 -17.95 11.46 -21.29
CA ASP A 529 -18.06 11.65 -22.75
C ASP A 529 -17.36 10.54 -23.55
N TYR A 530 -16.56 9.71 -22.88
CA TYR A 530 -15.85 8.56 -23.44
C TYR A 530 -16.36 7.21 -22.90
N ASP A 531 -17.32 7.20 -21.97
CA ASP A 531 -18.00 5.99 -21.56
C ASP A 531 -18.94 5.53 -22.69
N GLN A 532 -18.82 4.27 -23.09
CA GLN A 532 -19.60 3.71 -24.19
C GLN A 532 -21.07 3.43 -23.81
N ASN A 533 -21.38 3.23 -22.53
CA ASN A 533 -22.71 2.88 -22.02
C ASN A 533 -22.99 3.51 -20.62
N PRO A 534 -22.89 4.84 -20.43
CA PRO A 534 -22.96 5.44 -19.10
C PRO A 534 -24.37 5.44 -18.52
N PHE A 535 -24.48 5.18 -17.22
CA PHE A 535 -25.68 5.46 -16.43
C PHE A 535 -25.56 6.83 -15.75
N LEU A 536 -26.63 7.62 -15.76
CA LEU A 536 -26.67 8.96 -15.15
C LEU A 536 -27.89 9.09 -14.23
N GLY A 537 -27.65 9.29 -12.93
CA GLY A 537 -28.71 9.50 -11.95
C GLY A 537 -28.39 8.91 -10.57
N ASP A 538 -29.27 9.16 -9.60
CA ASP A 538 -29.07 8.71 -8.21
C ASP A 538 -29.12 7.17 -8.10
N PRO A 539 -28.04 6.50 -7.64
CA PRO A 539 -28.02 5.05 -7.44
C PRO A 539 -28.88 4.58 -6.26
N ARG A 540 -29.41 5.51 -5.43
CA ARG A 540 -30.29 5.23 -4.29
C ARG A 540 -29.70 4.24 -3.28
N LEU A 541 -28.40 4.39 -3.00
CA LEU A 541 -27.67 3.62 -2.01
C LEU A 541 -28.00 4.07 -0.57
N ASN A 542 -27.93 3.13 0.37
CA ASN A 542 -27.87 3.38 1.80
C ASN A 542 -26.41 3.20 2.26
N ASP A 543 -25.72 4.29 2.61
CA ASP A 543 -24.25 4.39 2.60
C ASP A 543 -23.66 3.90 1.26
N TYR A 544 -23.19 2.66 1.19
CA TYR A 544 -22.65 1.99 -0.02
C TYR A 544 -23.51 0.83 -0.51
N LEU A 545 -24.55 0.43 0.24
CA LEU A 545 -25.38 -0.72 -0.04
C LEU A 545 -26.49 -0.34 -1.04
N PRO A 546 -26.71 -1.10 -2.11
CA PRO A 546 -27.93 -1.01 -2.91
C PRO A 546 -29.18 -1.20 -2.04
N THR A 547 -30.29 -0.62 -2.47
CA THR A 547 -31.62 -0.84 -1.88
C THR A 547 -32.53 -1.46 -2.95
N GLU A 548 -33.69 -2.00 -2.57
CA GLU A 548 -34.72 -2.44 -3.55
C GLU A 548 -35.12 -1.33 -4.55
N SER A 549 -34.86 -0.07 -4.20
CA SER A 549 -35.11 1.08 -5.08
C SER A 549 -33.97 1.39 -6.06
N SER A 550 -32.81 0.74 -5.97
CA SER A 550 -31.59 1.02 -6.75
C SER A 550 -31.66 0.54 -8.21
N ALA A 551 -32.70 0.92 -8.95
CA ALA A 551 -32.97 0.46 -10.32
C ALA A 551 -31.90 0.86 -11.38
N LEU A 552 -31.00 1.79 -11.06
CA LEU A 552 -29.82 2.10 -11.91
C LEU A 552 -28.62 1.22 -11.60
N VAL A 553 -28.67 0.42 -10.54
CA VAL A 553 -27.57 -0.44 -10.05
C VAL A 553 -27.90 -1.90 -10.26
N ILE A 554 -29.14 -2.30 -9.90
CA ILE A 554 -29.61 -3.68 -9.90
C ILE A 554 -29.69 -4.24 -11.32
N ASP A 555 -29.05 -5.39 -11.57
CA ASP A 555 -29.00 -6.09 -12.86
C ASP A 555 -28.45 -5.24 -14.03
N GLN A 556 -27.68 -4.17 -13.73
CA GLN A 556 -27.17 -3.23 -14.74
C GLN A 556 -25.69 -3.45 -15.12
N ALA A 557 -24.96 -4.38 -14.49
CA ALA A 557 -23.56 -4.58 -14.79
C ALA A 557 -23.32 -5.34 -16.11
N SER A 558 -22.30 -4.91 -16.85
CA SER A 558 -21.75 -5.63 -17.99
C SER A 558 -20.99 -6.88 -17.53
N SER A 559 -21.16 -8.01 -18.20
CA SER A 559 -20.43 -9.25 -17.92
C SER A 559 -18.96 -9.24 -18.38
N LEU A 560 -18.48 -8.16 -19.02
CA LEU A 560 -17.16 -8.02 -19.65
C LEU A 560 -15.97 -8.50 -18.81
N VAL A 561 -16.06 -8.39 -17.48
CA VAL A 561 -14.99 -8.72 -16.52
C VAL A 561 -15.43 -9.73 -15.46
N LEU A 562 -16.56 -10.43 -15.66
CA LEU A 562 -17.17 -11.31 -14.67
C LEU A 562 -16.32 -12.54 -14.33
N ASP A 563 -15.43 -12.97 -15.24
CA ASP A 563 -14.47 -14.03 -14.97
C ASP A 563 -13.28 -13.54 -14.11
N SER A 564 -12.86 -12.29 -14.26
CA SER A 564 -11.84 -11.68 -13.41
C SER A 564 -12.38 -11.22 -12.04
N VAL A 565 -13.67 -10.83 -11.96
CA VAL A 565 -14.31 -10.28 -10.75
C VAL A 565 -15.60 -11.05 -10.44
N GLY A 566 -15.45 -12.30 -9.98
CA GLY A 566 -16.57 -13.22 -9.74
C GLY A 566 -17.29 -13.06 -8.38
N VAL A 567 -16.70 -12.32 -7.44
CA VAL A 567 -17.20 -12.12 -6.06
C VAL A 567 -17.28 -10.61 -5.77
N ASP A 568 -18.21 -10.18 -4.91
CA ASP A 568 -18.41 -8.78 -4.51
C ASP A 568 -17.62 -8.39 -3.23
N PHE A 569 -17.91 -7.22 -2.63
CA PHE A 569 -17.33 -6.75 -1.36
C PHE A 569 -17.79 -7.55 -0.14
N LEU A 570 -18.99 -8.16 -0.17
CA LEU A 570 -19.59 -8.90 0.95
C LEU A 570 -19.32 -10.42 0.89
N GLY A 571 -18.74 -10.93 -0.20
CA GLY A 571 -18.48 -12.35 -0.43
C GLY A 571 -19.57 -13.07 -1.24
N GLU A 572 -20.51 -12.32 -1.85
CA GLU A 572 -21.51 -12.91 -2.73
C GLU A 572 -20.98 -13.10 -4.15
N ASN A 573 -21.32 -14.26 -4.74
CA ASN A 573 -20.86 -14.67 -6.05
C ASN A 573 -21.75 -14.07 -7.14
N ARG A 574 -21.17 -13.17 -7.94
CA ARG A 574 -21.82 -12.43 -9.02
C ARG A 574 -22.36 -13.33 -10.15
N LYS A 575 -21.80 -14.54 -10.33
CA LYS A 575 -22.25 -15.53 -11.32
C LYS A 575 -23.53 -16.28 -10.92
N LYS A 576 -24.08 -16.04 -9.72
CA LYS A 576 -25.38 -16.62 -9.30
C LYS A 576 -26.59 -15.95 -9.98
N ARG A 577 -26.42 -14.75 -10.53
CA ARG A 577 -27.47 -13.95 -11.19
C ARG A 577 -27.22 -13.90 -12.69
N GLU A 578 -28.27 -13.78 -13.50
CA GLU A 578 -28.14 -13.60 -14.96
C GLU A 578 -27.44 -12.28 -15.32
N LYS A 579 -27.55 -11.29 -14.44
CA LYS A 579 -26.90 -9.97 -14.54
C LYS A 579 -26.37 -9.57 -13.15
N PRO A 580 -25.10 -9.15 -13.04
CA PRO A 580 -24.57 -8.62 -11.78
C PRO A 580 -25.03 -7.17 -11.51
N ASP A 581 -24.82 -6.70 -10.30
CA ASP A 581 -25.09 -5.33 -9.87
C ASP A 581 -23.88 -4.40 -10.08
N LEU A 582 -24.14 -3.12 -10.39
CA LEU A 582 -23.09 -2.10 -10.50
C LEU A 582 -22.43 -1.80 -9.15
N GLY A 583 -21.15 -1.42 -9.19
CA GLY A 583 -20.38 -1.11 -8.00
C GLY A 583 -20.09 -2.34 -7.14
N ALA A 584 -19.69 -2.09 -5.90
CA ALA A 584 -18.96 -3.03 -5.07
C ALA A 584 -19.80 -4.13 -4.42
N VAL A 585 -21.13 -4.02 -4.43
CA VAL A 585 -22.04 -4.89 -3.66
C VAL A 585 -23.15 -5.44 -4.54
N GLU A 586 -23.42 -6.75 -4.45
CA GLU A 586 -24.62 -7.40 -4.97
C GLU A 586 -25.76 -7.33 -3.94
N LEU A 587 -27.00 -7.16 -4.43
CA LEU A 587 -28.23 -7.25 -3.63
C LEU A 587 -28.80 -8.68 -3.54
#